data_AF-A0A7Y3KWL7-F1
#
_entry.id   AF-A0A7Y3KWL7-F1
#
_cell.length_a   1.000
_cell.length_b   1.000
_cell.length_c   1.000
_cell.angle_alpha   90.00
_cell.angle_beta   90.00
_cell.angle_gamma   90.00
#
_symmetry.space_group_name_H-M   'P 1'
#
loop_
_entity.id
_entity.type
_entity.pdbx_description
1 polymer ?
#
loop_
_entity_poly.entity_id
_entity_poly.type
_entity_poly.pdbx_seq_one_letter_code
_entity_poly.pdbx_strand_id
1 'polypeptide(L)'
;MIREDPLVDGEERVLMGFLRIRSWRLVALALVTFTTLVGTPGVGSAHQGSSQGTTLPGFASVAQVLTSVRAATRETHFPPSITPSFSVLESGAAFGDQSLVHSACRQPIAPRWSSIAHCTFGDTSARTTVALVGDSRARMYLDAMNTLGKLEHFRVVYLALSACPTALGDFATNLGVPVATPWALCNTFHTFTLHAVNRLRPTLTLVMSDNEIWLTKPFHQAAPAEVVTDMEKYYNGFSDKQRTLVFVNYPQPGEVHTPDLCLSKLPSNIQQCSFVPSAKVTANDTAQRTAAQRARVGIVDERAWYCASTCPAIVHGTVVYTPDSYHTTYAYTMYLLGALWARIAPYLR
;
A
#
# COMPACT_ATOMS: atom_id res chain seq x y z
N MET A 1 6.36 -8.30 55.31
CA MET A 1 5.30 -9.29 55.57
C MET A 1 4.49 -9.33 54.30
N ILE A 2 4.82 -10.15 53.30
CA ILE A 2 4.97 -11.62 53.20
C ILE A 2 6.07 -11.84 52.12
N ARG A 3 7.34 -12.20 52.40
CA ARG A 3 7.98 -13.56 52.48
C ARG A 3 7.21 -14.63 51.69
N GLU A 4 7.75 -15.31 50.67
CA GLU A 4 8.93 -16.20 50.69
C GLU A 4 9.62 -16.34 49.31
N ASP A 5 10.79 -16.96 49.36
CA ASP A 5 11.94 -17.00 48.45
C ASP A 5 12.03 -18.36 47.66
N PRO A 6 13.12 -18.71 46.93
CA PRO A 6 13.14 -19.49 45.69
C PRO A 6 13.53 -20.98 45.83
N LEU A 7 13.39 -21.74 44.73
CA LEU A 7 14.00 -23.07 44.51
C LEU A 7 14.66 -23.06 43.11
N VAL A 8 15.99 -23.02 42.97
CA VAL A 8 17.05 -24.05 43.18
C VAL A 8 17.47 -24.70 41.85
N ASP A 9 18.79 -24.70 41.66
CA ASP A 9 19.65 -25.19 40.58
C ASP A 9 19.48 -26.66 40.17
N GLY A 10 20.04 -27.00 39.00
CA GLY A 10 20.37 -28.38 38.64
C GLY A 10 20.94 -28.52 37.22
N GLU A 11 22.27 -28.45 37.11
CA GLU A 11 23.05 -28.89 35.94
C GLU A 11 22.84 -30.39 35.64
N GLU A 12 22.90 -30.79 34.37
CA GLU A 12 23.65 -32.01 34.00
C GLU A 12 24.12 -31.98 32.54
N ARG A 13 25.34 -32.48 32.35
CA ARG A 13 26.17 -32.38 31.15
C ARG A 13 26.56 -33.82 30.75
N VAL A 14 26.76 -34.04 29.45
CA VAL A 14 27.65 -35.05 28.82
C VAL A 14 27.08 -36.47 28.59
N LEU A 15 26.99 -36.91 27.32
CA LEU A 15 27.95 -37.86 26.72
C LEU A 15 27.79 -38.05 25.20
N MET A 16 28.94 -38.05 24.51
CA MET A 16 29.15 -38.36 23.09
C MET A 16 29.02 -39.87 22.79
N GLY A 17 28.86 -40.24 21.51
CA GLY A 17 29.21 -41.59 21.06
C GLY A 17 28.90 -41.93 19.60
N PHE A 18 29.91 -41.82 18.75
CA PHE A 18 29.99 -42.15 17.31
C PHE A 18 29.52 -43.55 16.88
N LEU A 19 29.08 -43.68 15.62
CA LEU A 19 29.39 -44.84 14.77
C LEU A 19 29.47 -44.46 13.28
N ARG A 20 30.67 -44.64 12.73
CA ARG A 20 30.99 -44.62 11.29
C ARG A 20 30.66 -45.98 10.68
N ILE A 21 30.08 -46.01 9.48
CA ILE A 21 30.28 -47.12 8.54
C ILE A 21 30.56 -46.56 7.13
N ARG A 22 31.71 -46.99 6.60
CA ARG A 22 32.20 -46.81 5.23
C ARG A 22 31.69 -48.00 4.40
N SER A 23 31.25 -47.76 3.18
CA SER A 23 31.30 -48.78 2.13
C SER A 23 31.51 -48.14 0.77
N TRP A 24 32.61 -48.55 0.14
CA TRP A 24 32.99 -48.25 -1.23
C TRP A 24 32.11 -49.03 -2.21
N ARG A 25 31.82 -48.45 -3.40
CA ARG A 25 31.91 -49.16 -4.68
C ARG A 25 31.77 -48.20 -5.87
N LEU A 26 32.83 -48.23 -6.69
CA LEU A 26 32.89 -48.21 -8.16
C LEU A 26 32.50 -46.93 -8.92
N VAL A 27 33.58 -46.32 -9.40
CA VAL A 27 33.69 -45.31 -10.46
C VAL A 27 33.28 -45.93 -11.79
N ALA A 28 32.35 -45.28 -12.50
CA ALA A 28 32.20 -45.39 -13.95
C ALA A 28 32.44 -44.00 -14.55
N LEU A 29 33.52 -43.88 -15.32
CA LEU A 29 33.81 -42.71 -16.15
C LEU A 29 32.75 -42.60 -17.23
N ALA A 30 32.00 -41.50 -17.22
CA ALA A 30 31.34 -40.99 -18.43
C ALA A 30 32.01 -39.66 -18.78
N LEU A 31 32.78 -39.66 -19.87
CA LEU A 31 33.23 -38.44 -20.53
C LEU A 31 31.99 -37.66 -20.98
N VAL A 32 31.76 -36.48 -20.41
CA VAL A 32 30.92 -35.46 -21.01
C VAL A 32 31.75 -34.19 -21.10
N THR A 33 31.95 -33.75 -22.33
CA THR A 33 32.72 -32.60 -22.77
C THR A 33 32.26 -31.31 -22.08
N PHE A 34 33.21 -30.59 -21.47
CA PHE A 34 33.02 -29.23 -20.98
C PHE A 34 32.91 -28.27 -22.18
N THR A 35 31.70 -27.80 -22.48
CA THR A 35 31.51 -26.55 -23.22
C THR A 35 31.38 -25.41 -22.22
N THR A 36 32.42 -24.58 -22.12
CA THR A 36 32.39 -23.35 -21.34
C THR A 36 31.49 -22.33 -22.06
N LEU A 37 30.20 -22.32 -21.76
CA LEU A 37 29.35 -21.17 -21.99
C LEU A 37 29.53 -20.20 -20.83
N VAL A 38 30.21 -19.09 -21.11
CA VAL A 38 30.21 -17.89 -20.26
C VAL A 38 28.78 -17.35 -20.26
N GLY A 39 27.97 -17.82 -19.30
CA GLY A 39 26.66 -17.25 -19.01
C GLY A 39 26.85 -15.94 -18.26
N THR A 40 26.55 -14.83 -18.93
CA THR A 40 26.32 -13.55 -18.25
C THR A 40 25.22 -13.74 -17.21
N PRO A 41 25.30 -13.13 -16.01
CA PRO A 41 24.20 -13.16 -15.07
C PRO A 41 23.02 -12.44 -15.72
N GLY A 42 22.03 -13.22 -16.14
CA GLY A 42 20.76 -12.72 -16.65
C GLY A 42 20.13 -11.83 -15.59
N VAL A 43 20.00 -10.55 -15.92
CA VAL A 43 19.10 -9.62 -15.25
C VAL A 43 17.75 -10.32 -15.14
N GLY A 44 17.26 -10.49 -13.92
CA GLY A 44 15.98 -11.14 -13.66
C GLY A 44 14.90 -10.46 -14.51
N SER A 45 14.42 -11.17 -15.53
CA SER A 45 13.30 -10.75 -16.33
C SER A 45 12.13 -10.51 -15.39
N ALA A 46 11.67 -9.25 -15.34
CA ALA A 46 10.34 -8.93 -14.88
C ALA A 46 9.37 -9.92 -15.52
N HIS A 47 8.55 -10.58 -14.71
CA HIS A 47 7.39 -11.31 -15.19
C HIS A 47 6.48 -10.33 -15.95
N GLN A 48 6.74 -10.15 -17.24
CA GLN A 48 5.71 -9.77 -18.20
C GLN A 48 4.91 -11.05 -18.50
N GLY A 49 4.16 -11.51 -17.49
CA GLY A 49 3.09 -12.45 -17.72
C GLY A 49 2.06 -11.77 -18.61
N SER A 50 1.77 -12.38 -19.76
CA SER A 50 0.69 -11.97 -20.64
C SER A 50 -0.58 -11.75 -19.82
N SER A 51 -1.08 -10.52 -19.79
CA SER A 51 -2.33 -10.14 -19.15
C SER A 51 -3.53 -10.67 -19.96
N GLN A 52 -3.70 -11.98 -20.06
CA GLN A 52 -5.04 -12.55 -20.17
C GLN A 52 -5.71 -12.30 -18.82
N GLY A 53 -6.09 -11.03 -18.66
CA GLY A 53 -6.34 -10.42 -17.38
C GLY A 53 -7.55 -11.04 -16.73
N THR A 54 -7.41 -11.36 -15.46
CA THR A 54 -8.49 -11.58 -14.52
C THR A 54 -9.43 -10.37 -14.56
N THR A 55 -10.40 -10.37 -15.47
CA THR A 55 -11.38 -9.29 -15.62
C THR A 55 -12.38 -9.37 -14.48
N LEU A 56 -12.86 -8.21 -14.02
CA LEU A 56 -13.97 -8.10 -13.09
C LEU A 56 -15.20 -7.63 -13.89
N PRO A 57 -16.18 -8.51 -14.19
CA PRO A 57 -17.33 -8.14 -15.01
C PRO A 57 -18.07 -6.93 -14.43
N GLY A 58 -18.40 -5.96 -15.30
CA GLY A 58 -19.11 -4.73 -14.89
C GLY A 58 -18.21 -3.61 -14.38
N PHE A 59 -16.89 -3.81 -14.28
CA PHE A 59 -15.95 -2.78 -13.82
C PHE A 59 -14.90 -2.46 -14.89
N ALA A 60 -14.34 -1.24 -14.84
CA ALA A 60 -13.34 -0.80 -15.80
C ALA A 60 -12.07 -1.65 -15.71
N SER A 61 -11.68 -2.27 -16.81
CA SER A 61 -10.39 -2.94 -16.96
C SER A 61 -9.24 -1.93 -16.89
N VAL A 62 -8.02 -2.42 -16.65
CA VAL A 62 -6.80 -1.58 -16.70
C VAL A 62 -6.73 -0.81 -18.02
N ALA A 63 -6.97 -1.45 -19.17
CA ALA A 63 -6.91 -0.79 -20.48
C ALA A 63 -7.95 0.33 -20.63
N GLN A 64 -9.17 0.15 -20.08
CA GLN A 64 -10.19 1.19 -20.09
C GLN A 64 -9.81 2.36 -19.19
N VAL A 65 -9.31 2.10 -17.97
CA VAL A 65 -8.80 3.16 -17.07
C VAL A 65 -7.70 3.97 -17.77
N LEU A 66 -6.68 3.31 -18.32
CA LEU A 66 -5.58 4.00 -19.01
C LEU A 66 -6.04 4.78 -20.25
N THR A 67 -7.07 4.31 -20.93
CA THR A 67 -7.65 5.02 -22.08
C THR A 67 -8.43 6.25 -21.63
N SER A 68 -9.24 6.14 -20.57
CA SER A 68 -9.98 7.26 -19.99
C SER A 68 -9.05 8.33 -19.41
N VAL A 69 -7.97 7.94 -18.72
CA VAL A 69 -6.96 8.88 -18.21
C VAL A 69 -6.30 9.65 -19.36
N ARG A 70 -5.89 8.95 -20.43
CA ARG A 70 -5.31 9.60 -21.63
C ARG A 70 -6.31 10.46 -22.38
N ALA A 71 -7.59 10.12 -22.39
CA ALA A 71 -8.63 10.96 -23.00
C ALA A 71 -8.86 12.23 -22.17
N ALA A 72 -8.86 12.09 -20.86
CA ALA A 72 -9.07 13.18 -19.92
C ALA A 72 -7.97 14.25 -19.96
N THR A 73 -6.77 13.99 -20.50
CA THR A 73 -5.76 15.04 -20.72
C THR A 73 -6.04 15.94 -21.92
N ARG A 74 -7.08 15.63 -22.72
CA ARG A 74 -7.52 16.42 -23.88
C ARG A 74 -8.92 17.02 -23.71
N GLU A 75 -9.61 16.70 -22.61
CA GLU A 75 -10.96 17.17 -22.37
C GLU A 75 -10.94 18.61 -21.86
N THR A 76 -11.54 19.53 -22.60
CA THR A 76 -11.57 20.95 -22.20
C THR A 76 -12.90 21.34 -21.57
N HIS A 77 -13.97 20.60 -21.85
CA HIS A 77 -15.31 20.97 -21.42
C HIS A 77 -15.72 20.24 -20.16
N PHE A 78 -16.56 20.89 -19.35
CA PHE A 78 -17.23 20.20 -18.26
C PHE A 78 -18.15 19.11 -18.82
N PRO A 79 -18.11 17.88 -18.27
CA PRO A 79 -19.12 16.89 -18.57
C PRO A 79 -20.49 17.38 -18.06
N PRO A 80 -21.61 16.90 -18.63
CA PRO A 80 -22.96 17.28 -18.19
C PRO A 80 -23.23 16.99 -16.70
N SER A 81 -22.51 16.02 -16.13
CA SER A 81 -22.52 15.71 -14.71
C SER A 81 -21.15 15.21 -14.26
N ILE A 82 -20.86 15.38 -12.97
CA ILE A 82 -19.66 14.88 -12.32
C ILE A 82 -20.04 13.98 -11.14
N THR A 83 -19.20 12.98 -10.87
CA THR A 83 -19.35 12.09 -9.71
C THR A 83 -18.08 12.12 -8.86
N PRO A 84 -18.16 12.40 -7.56
CA PRO A 84 -19.31 12.94 -6.84
C PRO A 84 -19.70 14.36 -7.30
N SER A 85 -20.89 14.81 -6.92
CA SER A 85 -21.32 16.21 -7.12
C SER A 85 -20.50 17.17 -6.25
N PHE A 86 -20.51 18.47 -6.60
CA PHE A 86 -19.85 19.50 -5.78
C PHE A 86 -20.36 19.55 -4.33
N SER A 87 -21.65 19.33 -4.09
CA SER A 87 -22.21 19.26 -2.72
C SER A 87 -21.62 18.13 -1.88
N VAL A 88 -21.29 16.99 -2.50
CA VAL A 88 -20.65 15.86 -1.82
C VAL A 88 -19.16 16.13 -1.58
N LEU A 89 -18.49 16.86 -2.49
CA LEU A 89 -17.12 17.32 -2.27
C LEU A 89 -17.04 18.31 -1.11
N GLU A 90 -17.92 19.32 -1.09
CA GLU A 90 -17.98 20.38 -0.08
C GLU A 90 -18.27 19.83 1.33
N SER A 91 -19.14 18.82 1.44
CA SER A 91 -19.43 18.18 2.73
C SER A 91 -18.31 17.28 3.26
N GLY A 92 -17.23 17.06 2.50
CA GLY A 92 -16.14 16.15 2.86
C GLY A 92 -16.51 14.67 2.76
N ALA A 93 -17.71 14.35 2.27
CA ALA A 93 -18.19 12.97 2.11
C ALA A 93 -17.52 12.22 0.95
N ALA A 94 -16.69 12.90 0.15
CA ALA A 94 -16.04 12.34 -1.02
C ALA A 94 -14.84 11.40 -0.74
N PHE A 95 -14.25 11.41 0.48
CA PHE A 95 -13.08 10.57 0.82
C PHE A 95 -13.41 9.06 0.88
N GLY A 96 -14.69 8.69 1.04
CA GLY A 96 -15.11 7.30 1.26
C GLY A 96 -15.10 6.93 2.73
N ASP A 97 -15.42 5.66 3.01
CA ASP A 97 -15.26 4.89 4.24
C ASP A 97 -15.90 5.41 5.53
N GLN A 98 -16.62 6.53 5.43
CA GLN A 98 -17.13 7.26 6.58
C GLN A 98 -18.00 6.39 7.49
N SER A 99 -18.73 5.42 6.94
CA SER A 99 -19.50 4.47 7.75
C SER A 99 -18.67 3.29 8.24
N LEU A 100 -17.80 2.69 7.41
CA LEU A 100 -17.07 1.47 7.74
C LEU A 100 -16.07 1.66 8.88
N VAL A 101 -15.21 2.69 8.79
CA VAL A 101 -14.19 2.94 9.83
C VAL A 101 -14.84 3.45 11.11
N HIS A 102 -15.80 4.37 11.03
CA HIS A 102 -16.43 4.92 12.24
C HIS A 102 -17.32 3.91 12.98
N SER A 103 -17.97 2.98 12.26
CA SER A 103 -18.86 1.99 12.88
C SER A 103 -18.11 0.79 13.47
N ALA A 104 -17.09 0.27 12.76
CA ALA A 104 -16.43 -0.99 13.13
C ALA A 104 -15.01 -0.78 13.69
N CYS A 105 -14.15 -0.04 12.98
CA CYS A 105 -12.73 0.11 13.30
C CYS A 105 -12.41 1.54 13.77
N ARG A 106 -12.91 1.95 14.96
CA ARG A 106 -12.76 3.34 15.46
C ARG A 106 -11.28 3.75 15.58
N GLN A 107 -10.84 4.61 14.68
CA GLN A 107 -9.63 5.44 14.73
C GLN A 107 -10.03 6.89 15.07
N PRO A 108 -9.14 7.80 15.52
CA PRO A 108 -7.76 7.61 15.98
C PRO A 108 -7.59 7.62 17.52
N ILE A 109 -8.66 7.81 18.30
CA ILE A 109 -8.58 8.25 19.71
C ILE A 109 -8.54 7.07 20.72
N ALA A 110 -8.74 5.83 20.28
CA ALA A 110 -8.63 4.65 21.15
C ALA A 110 -8.06 3.44 20.39
N PRO A 111 -7.23 2.58 21.02
CA PRO A 111 -6.58 1.45 20.35
C PRO A 111 -7.54 0.27 20.13
N ARG A 112 -8.72 0.51 19.53
CA ARG A 112 -9.63 -0.56 19.13
C ARG A 112 -9.10 -1.39 17.96
N TRP A 113 -8.11 -0.87 17.22
CA TRP A 113 -7.32 -1.64 16.26
C TRP A 113 -6.60 -2.84 16.89
N SER A 114 -6.39 -2.85 18.22
CA SER A 114 -5.84 -4.03 18.92
C SER A 114 -6.69 -5.28 18.77
N SER A 115 -8.00 -5.13 18.46
CA SER A 115 -8.89 -6.23 18.09
C SER A 115 -9.10 -6.25 16.58
N ILE A 116 -8.34 -7.11 15.89
CA ILE A 116 -8.45 -7.36 14.44
C ILE A 116 -9.91 -7.68 14.02
N ALA A 117 -10.67 -8.34 14.90
CA ALA A 117 -12.07 -8.70 14.63
C ALA A 117 -12.95 -7.49 14.34
N HIS A 118 -12.70 -6.34 14.98
CA HIS A 118 -13.44 -5.11 14.74
C HIS A 118 -13.01 -4.37 13.46
N CYS A 119 -11.89 -4.78 12.87
CA CYS A 119 -11.34 -4.19 11.65
C CYS A 119 -11.30 -5.21 10.50
N THR A 120 -12.30 -6.10 10.45
CA THR A 120 -12.44 -7.11 9.38
C THR A 120 -13.66 -6.81 8.51
N PHE A 121 -13.47 -6.78 7.20
CA PHE A 121 -14.44 -6.41 6.15
C PHE A 121 -14.43 -7.42 5.00
N GLY A 122 -15.15 -7.14 3.91
CA GLY A 122 -15.27 -8.05 2.77
C GLY A 122 -16.20 -9.23 3.05
N ASP A 123 -15.88 -10.40 2.50
CA ASP A 123 -16.52 -11.67 2.88
C ASP A 123 -15.86 -12.18 4.17
N THR A 124 -16.44 -11.84 5.31
CA THR A 124 -15.89 -12.19 6.63
C THR A 124 -15.92 -13.69 6.94
N SER A 125 -16.66 -14.47 6.14
CA SER A 125 -16.70 -15.93 6.23
C SER A 125 -15.61 -16.62 5.41
N ALA A 126 -14.95 -15.88 4.52
CA ALA A 126 -13.95 -16.43 3.61
C ALA A 126 -12.68 -16.91 4.34
N ARG A 127 -12.10 -18.00 3.82
CA ARG A 127 -10.82 -18.53 4.32
C ARG A 127 -9.64 -17.64 3.86
N THR A 128 -9.68 -17.18 2.62
CA THR A 128 -8.69 -16.26 2.04
C THR A 128 -8.70 -14.92 2.76
N THR A 129 -7.54 -14.45 3.17
CA THR A 129 -7.38 -13.20 3.91
C THR A 129 -6.44 -12.26 3.19
N VAL A 130 -6.88 -11.02 3.00
CA VAL A 130 -6.05 -9.91 2.53
C VAL A 130 -5.87 -8.93 3.69
N ALA A 131 -4.63 -8.61 4.03
CA ALA A 131 -4.34 -7.52 4.96
C ALA A 131 -4.18 -6.20 4.17
N LEU A 132 -4.96 -5.18 4.52
CA LEU A 132 -4.85 -3.83 3.98
C LEU A 132 -4.18 -2.94 5.03
N VAL A 133 -2.93 -2.55 4.77
CA VAL A 133 -2.02 -1.95 5.75
C VAL A 133 -1.60 -0.55 5.31
N GLY A 134 -1.51 0.38 6.26
CA GLY A 134 -0.82 1.66 6.07
C GLY A 134 -1.46 2.81 6.82
N ASP A 135 -1.83 3.87 6.11
CA ASP A 135 -2.40 5.10 6.68
C ASP A 135 -3.68 5.53 5.95
N SER A 136 -3.88 6.83 5.76
CA SER A 136 -5.03 7.36 5.02
C SER A 136 -5.03 6.95 3.53
N ARG A 137 -3.88 6.56 2.96
CA ARG A 137 -3.80 5.97 1.62
C ARG A 137 -4.34 4.54 1.56
N ALA A 138 -4.15 3.74 2.61
CA ALA A 138 -4.85 2.46 2.71
C ALA A 138 -6.35 2.67 2.96
N ARG A 139 -6.65 3.64 3.82
CA ARG A 139 -8.02 4.02 4.19
C ARG A 139 -8.89 4.37 2.99
N MET A 140 -8.40 5.21 2.07
CA MET A 140 -9.18 5.62 0.90
C MET A 140 -9.59 4.44 0.00
N TYR A 141 -8.84 3.32 0.03
CA TYR A 141 -9.16 2.10 -0.71
C TYR A 141 -10.00 1.08 0.07
N LEU A 142 -10.36 1.34 1.34
CA LEU A 142 -11.04 0.35 2.17
C LEU A 142 -12.38 -0.10 1.59
N ASP A 143 -13.21 0.82 1.10
CA ASP A 143 -14.48 0.46 0.47
C ASP A 143 -14.29 -0.37 -0.79
N ALA A 144 -13.26 -0.05 -1.59
CA ALA A 144 -12.96 -0.78 -2.81
C ALA A 144 -12.56 -2.21 -2.47
N MET A 145 -11.68 -2.38 -1.47
CA MET A 145 -11.26 -3.68 -0.98
C MET A 145 -12.39 -4.46 -0.31
N ASN A 146 -13.27 -3.80 0.45
CA ASN A 146 -14.48 -4.42 1.01
C ASN A 146 -15.41 -4.92 -0.10
N THR A 147 -15.58 -4.14 -1.17
CA THR A 147 -16.39 -4.52 -2.34
C THR A 147 -15.78 -5.72 -3.06
N LEU A 148 -14.48 -5.68 -3.37
CA LEU A 148 -13.76 -6.81 -3.96
C LEU A 148 -13.81 -8.05 -3.07
N GLY A 149 -13.65 -7.91 -1.76
CA GLY A 149 -13.70 -9.02 -0.82
C GLY A 149 -15.05 -9.76 -0.84
N LYS A 150 -16.15 -9.03 -1.04
CA LYS A 150 -17.48 -9.63 -1.19
C LYS A 150 -17.69 -10.27 -2.56
N LEU A 151 -17.19 -9.65 -3.63
CA LEU A 151 -17.34 -10.13 -5.00
C LEU A 151 -16.46 -11.36 -5.30
N GLU A 152 -15.26 -11.38 -4.75
CA GLU A 152 -14.22 -12.37 -5.04
C GLU A 152 -13.86 -13.22 -3.80
N HIS A 153 -14.76 -13.24 -2.81
CA HIS A 153 -14.75 -14.17 -1.67
C HIS A 153 -13.44 -14.18 -0.86
N PHE A 154 -13.02 -13.01 -0.38
CA PHE A 154 -11.94 -12.88 0.59
C PHE A 154 -12.28 -11.91 1.71
N ARG A 155 -11.76 -12.20 2.90
CA ARG A 155 -11.87 -11.30 4.05
C ARG A 155 -10.78 -10.25 3.98
N VAL A 156 -11.09 -9.03 4.36
CA VAL A 156 -10.16 -7.90 4.42
C VAL A 156 -9.88 -7.56 5.88
N VAL A 157 -8.64 -7.74 6.33
CA VAL A 157 -8.19 -7.25 7.63
C VAL A 157 -7.56 -5.88 7.43
N TYR A 158 -8.24 -4.84 7.91
CA TYR A 158 -7.84 -3.45 7.77
C TYR A 158 -6.99 -3.00 8.96
N LEU A 159 -5.74 -2.66 8.69
CA LEU A 159 -4.75 -2.23 9.66
C LEU A 159 -4.12 -0.93 9.15
N ALA A 160 -4.87 0.16 9.24
CA ALA A 160 -4.33 1.49 8.94
C ALA A 160 -4.65 2.54 9.99
N LEU A 161 -3.71 3.46 10.18
CA LEU A 161 -3.81 4.60 11.10
C LEU A 161 -3.54 5.89 10.32
N SER A 162 -4.55 6.76 10.19
CA SER A 162 -4.42 8.01 9.44
C SER A 162 -3.24 8.85 9.95
N ALA A 163 -2.50 9.44 9.01
CA ALA A 163 -1.28 10.23 9.26
C ALA A 163 -0.10 9.47 9.90
N CYS A 164 -0.11 8.14 9.87
CA CYS A 164 1.00 7.29 10.33
C CYS A 164 1.63 6.53 9.14
N PRO A 165 2.47 7.20 8.32
CA PRO A 165 3.16 6.56 7.21
C PRO A 165 3.94 5.32 7.64
N THR A 166 4.11 4.37 6.71
CA THR A 166 4.82 3.10 6.89
C THR A 166 6.33 3.24 6.87
N ALA A 167 6.88 4.40 7.17
CA ALA A 167 8.30 4.54 7.46
C ALA A 167 8.54 4.18 8.95
N LEU A 168 9.71 3.67 9.33
CA LEU A 168 10.12 3.43 10.74
C LEU A 168 11.22 4.42 11.17
N GLY A 169 11.00 5.21 12.23
CA GLY A 169 11.84 6.33 12.65
C GLY A 169 11.19 7.20 13.74
N ASP A 170 11.88 8.24 14.21
CA ASP A 170 11.34 9.19 15.20
C ASP A 170 10.39 10.21 14.52
N PHE A 171 9.21 9.74 14.07
CA PHE A 171 8.25 10.53 13.27
C PHE A 171 7.63 11.70 14.00
N ALA A 172 7.65 12.83 13.31
CA ALA A 172 7.20 14.12 13.78
C ALA A 172 5.77 14.46 13.40
N THR A 173 4.91 13.51 13.01
CA THR A 173 3.55 13.83 12.58
C THR A 173 2.54 13.41 13.65
N ASN A 174 1.78 14.36 14.20
CA ASN A 174 0.63 14.07 15.06
C ASN A 174 -0.65 14.44 14.33
N LEU A 175 -1.45 13.43 13.94
CA LEU A 175 -2.66 13.63 13.13
C LEU A 175 -2.43 14.44 11.85
N GLY A 176 -1.25 14.28 11.24
CA GLY A 176 -0.88 14.95 9.98
C GLY A 176 -0.27 16.33 10.18
N VAL A 177 -0.16 16.80 11.43
CA VAL A 177 0.51 18.06 11.76
C VAL A 177 1.96 17.78 12.16
N PRO A 178 2.95 18.36 11.46
CA PRO A 178 4.34 18.29 11.86
C PRO A 178 4.57 18.95 13.24
N VAL A 179 5.08 18.18 14.20
CA VAL A 179 5.40 18.58 15.58
C VAL A 179 6.76 18.02 15.96
N ALA A 180 7.55 18.74 16.75
CA ALA A 180 8.91 18.34 17.13
C ALA A 180 8.99 17.17 18.14
N THR A 181 7.90 16.41 18.32
CA THR A 181 7.81 15.28 19.26
C THR A 181 7.39 13.99 18.56
N PRO A 182 8.03 12.84 18.87
CA PRO A 182 7.67 11.58 18.23
C PRO A 182 6.21 11.19 18.49
N TRP A 183 5.50 10.74 17.45
CA TRP A 183 4.14 10.25 17.63
C TRP A 183 4.12 8.81 18.15
N ALA A 184 4.13 8.67 19.48
CA ALA A 184 4.19 7.37 20.17
C ALA A 184 3.09 6.37 19.73
N LEU A 185 1.90 6.87 19.38
CA LEU A 185 0.80 6.03 18.89
C LEU A 185 1.16 5.38 17.55
N CYS A 186 1.80 6.10 16.64
CA CYS A 186 2.22 5.57 15.34
C CYS A 186 3.28 4.47 15.51
N ASN A 187 4.28 4.68 16.37
CA ASN A 187 5.30 3.67 16.67
C ASN A 187 4.69 2.40 17.28
N THR A 188 3.72 2.56 18.18
CA THR A 188 2.98 1.43 18.77
C THR A 188 2.17 0.71 17.70
N PHE A 189 1.53 1.46 16.81
CA PHE A 189 0.73 0.92 15.71
C PHE A 189 1.58 0.15 14.69
N HIS A 190 2.76 0.64 14.32
CA HIS A 190 3.69 -0.08 13.45
C HIS A 190 4.09 -1.44 14.05
N THR A 191 4.48 -1.44 15.32
CA THR A 191 4.86 -2.67 16.05
C THR A 191 3.71 -3.66 16.07
N PHE A 192 2.51 -3.19 16.41
CA PHE A 192 1.29 -4.00 16.40
C PHE A 192 1.00 -4.58 15.01
N THR A 193 1.07 -3.75 13.96
CA THR A 193 0.70 -4.13 12.60
C THR A 193 1.62 -5.22 12.05
N LEU A 194 2.94 -5.04 12.21
CA LEU A 194 3.92 -6.04 11.77
C LEU A 194 3.73 -7.37 12.52
N HIS A 195 3.53 -7.32 13.84
CA HIS A 195 3.24 -8.51 14.63
C HIS A 195 1.92 -9.20 14.23
N ALA A 196 0.86 -8.41 14.04
CA ALA A 196 -0.47 -8.88 13.64
C ALA A 196 -0.44 -9.57 12.27
N VAL A 197 0.16 -8.94 11.26
CA VAL A 197 0.27 -9.49 9.90
C VAL A 197 1.11 -10.77 9.90
N ASN A 198 2.27 -10.75 10.57
CA ASN A 198 3.15 -11.93 10.64
C ASN A 198 2.49 -13.12 11.37
N ARG A 199 1.65 -12.85 12.38
CA ARG A 199 0.87 -13.90 13.06
C ARG A 199 -0.30 -14.39 12.23
N LEU A 200 -1.01 -13.48 11.56
CA LEU A 200 -2.18 -13.77 10.72
C LEU A 200 -1.79 -14.60 9.48
N ARG A 201 -0.61 -14.36 8.92
CA ARG A 201 -0.12 -14.95 7.65
C ARG A 201 -1.18 -14.87 6.55
N PRO A 202 -1.59 -13.65 6.15
CA PRO A 202 -2.60 -13.47 5.12
C PRO A 202 -2.12 -14.03 3.78
N THR A 203 -3.06 -14.38 2.91
CA THR A 203 -2.79 -14.79 1.53
C THR A 203 -2.09 -13.67 0.75
N LEU A 204 -2.35 -12.42 1.11
CA LEU A 204 -1.75 -11.23 0.52
C LEU A 204 -1.76 -10.06 1.52
N THR A 205 -0.68 -9.29 1.55
CA THR A 205 -0.58 -8.01 2.28
C THR A 205 -0.47 -6.88 1.26
N LEU A 206 -1.35 -5.89 1.35
CA LEU A 206 -1.31 -4.67 0.57
C LEU A 206 -0.85 -3.54 1.49
N VAL A 207 0.23 -2.86 1.12
CA VAL A 207 0.76 -1.71 1.84
C VAL A 207 0.51 -0.46 1.02
N MET A 208 -0.30 0.45 1.53
CA MET A 208 -0.69 1.71 0.90
C MET A 208 -0.44 2.83 1.91
N SER A 209 0.56 3.65 1.64
CA SER A 209 1.08 4.60 2.60
C SER A 209 1.44 5.90 1.90
N ASP A 210 1.26 7.00 2.60
CA ASP A 210 1.88 8.26 2.21
C ASP A 210 3.42 8.14 2.32
N ASN A 211 4.11 8.96 1.53
CA ASN A 211 5.56 9.00 1.45
C ASN A 211 6.15 10.38 1.77
N GLU A 212 5.30 11.34 2.14
CA GLU A 212 5.69 12.60 2.72
C GLU A 212 5.85 12.44 4.25
N ILE A 213 7.10 12.38 4.71
CA ILE A 213 7.43 12.13 6.12
C ILE A 213 8.21 13.28 6.75
N TRP A 214 7.96 13.51 8.04
CA TRP A 214 8.69 14.44 8.89
C TRP A 214 9.37 13.69 10.03
N LEU A 215 10.61 14.05 10.34
CA LEU A 215 11.43 13.47 11.39
C LEU A 215 11.63 14.49 12.51
N THR A 216 11.85 14.05 13.76
CA THR A 216 11.96 14.93 14.94
C THR A 216 13.39 15.22 15.40
N LYS A 217 14.40 14.48 14.94
CA LYS A 217 15.80 14.62 15.40
C LYS A 217 16.81 14.74 14.23
N PRO A 218 17.10 15.97 13.74
CA PRO A 218 16.42 17.24 14.06
C PRO A 218 15.00 17.28 13.48
N PHE A 219 14.20 18.28 13.83
CA PHE A 219 12.89 18.46 13.19
C PHE A 219 13.06 18.95 11.76
N HIS A 220 12.71 18.11 10.79
CA HIS A 220 12.79 18.43 9.36
C HIS A 220 11.91 17.50 8.54
N GLN A 221 11.65 17.91 7.31
CA GLN A 221 11.09 17.01 6.31
C GLN A 221 12.18 16.07 5.81
N ALA A 222 11.90 14.77 5.80
CA ALA A 222 12.90 13.78 5.45
C ALA A 222 13.34 13.91 3.99
N ALA A 223 14.64 13.79 3.76
CA ALA A 223 15.20 13.69 2.43
C ALA A 223 14.84 12.32 1.79
N PRO A 224 14.85 12.20 0.46
CA PRO A 224 14.56 10.94 -0.23
C PRO A 224 15.36 9.73 0.29
N ALA A 225 16.62 9.90 0.68
CA ALA A 225 17.43 8.81 1.24
C ALA A 225 16.93 8.30 2.60
N GLU A 226 16.35 9.19 3.41
CA GLU A 226 15.73 8.84 4.70
C GLU A 226 14.39 8.15 4.48
N VAL A 227 13.57 8.63 3.51
CA VAL A 227 12.36 7.94 3.05
C VAL A 227 12.68 6.51 2.63
N VAL A 228 13.73 6.31 1.82
CA VAL A 228 14.17 4.97 1.43
C VAL A 228 14.48 4.11 2.66
N THR A 229 15.33 4.63 3.54
CA THR A 229 15.85 3.89 4.69
C THR A 229 14.73 3.46 5.62
N ASP A 230 13.81 4.37 5.95
CA ASP A 230 12.81 4.13 6.98
C ASP A 230 11.63 3.29 6.46
N MET A 231 11.22 3.48 5.21
CA MET A 231 10.23 2.58 4.58
C MET A 231 10.79 1.18 4.34
N GLU A 232 12.06 1.06 3.92
CA GLU A 232 12.71 -0.23 3.74
C GLU A 232 12.74 -1.03 5.05
N LYS A 233 13.01 -0.38 6.20
CA LYS A 233 12.94 -1.01 7.52
C LYS A 233 11.55 -1.59 7.79
N TYR A 234 10.48 -0.84 7.51
CA TYR A 234 9.11 -1.32 7.69
C TYR A 234 8.80 -2.53 6.81
N TYR A 235 9.11 -2.43 5.50
CA TYR A 235 8.88 -3.50 4.55
C TYR A 235 9.70 -4.76 4.90
N ASN A 236 10.90 -4.60 5.45
CA ASN A 236 11.73 -5.69 5.95
C ASN A 236 11.15 -6.39 7.20
N GLY A 237 10.20 -5.77 7.90
CA GLY A 237 9.50 -6.37 9.04
C GLY A 237 8.46 -7.44 8.65
N PHE A 238 8.04 -7.51 7.40
CA PHE A 238 7.13 -8.56 6.92
C PHE A 238 7.88 -9.88 6.70
N SER A 239 7.31 -10.97 7.25
CA SER A 239 7.87 -12.32 7.14
C SER A 239 7.70 -12.93 5.74
N ASP A 240 6.56 -12.70 5.08
CA ASP A 240 6.30 -13.16 3.71
C ASP A 240 6.35 -12.00 2.71
N LYS A 241 7.57 -11.63 2.29
CA LYS A 241 7.78 -10.53 1.35
C LYS A 241 7.25 -10.82 -0.06
N GLN A 242 7.15 -12.10 -0.44
CA GLN A 242 6.66 -12.50 -1.76
C GLN A 242 5.15 -12.33 -1.89
N ARG A 243 4.43 -12.31 -0.75
CA ARG A 243 3.00 -12.01 -0.66
C ARG A 243 2.71 -10.59 -0.17
N THR A 244 3.68 -9.68 -0.23
CA THR A 244 3.49 -8.26 0.12
C THR A 244 3.60 -7.39 -1.13
N LEU A 245 2.59 -6.56 -1.36
CA LEU A 245 2.54 -5.58 -2.44
C LEU A 245 2.53 -4.17 -1.84
N VAL A 246 3.45 -3.32 -2.29
CA VAL A 246 3.49 -1.90 -1.95
C VAL A 246 2.94 -1.10 -3.12
N PHE A 247 1.93 -0.26 -2.83
CA PHE A 247 1.38 0.69 -3.77
C PHE A 247 2.23 1.96 -3.75
N VAL A 248 2.67 2.39 -4.93
CA VAL A 248 3.60 3.50 -5.10
C VAL A 248 3.15 4.42 -6.23
N ASN A 249 3.75 5.62 -6.27
CA ASN A 249 3.52 6.63 -7.29
C ASN A 249 2.09 7.18 -7.36
N TYR A 250 1.36 7.16 -6.25
CA TYR A 250 0.13 7.94 -6.14
C TYR A 250 0.45 9.42 -6.42
N PRO A 251 -0.14 10.04 -7.44
CA PRO A 251 0.21 11.40 -7.84
C PRO A 251 -0.51 12.40 -6.95
N GLN A 252 0.05 12.62 -5.77
CA GLN A 252 -0.46 13.61 -4.83
C GLN A 252 -0.46 15.00 -5.47
N PRO A 253 -1.61 15.71 -5.52
CA PRO A 253 -1.67 17.11 -5.92
C PRO A 253 -0.73 18.01 -5.10
N GLY A 254 -0.70 17.77 -3.78
CA GLY A 254 0.13 18.51 -2.82
C GLY A 254 -0.45 19.89 -2.50
N GLU A 255 0.19 20.62 -1.59
CA GLU A 255 -0.31 21.90 -1.06
C GLU A 255 -0.53 23.01 -2.10
N VAL A 256 0.04 22.86 -3.30
CA VAL A 256 0.02 23.85 -4.38
C VAL A 256 -1.11 23.63 -5.40
N HIS A 257 -1.77 22.47 -5.36
CA HIS A 257 -2.82 22.12 -6.31
C HIS A 257 -4.02 21.52 -5.59
N THR A 258 -5.18 22.16 -5.73
CA THR A 258 -6.48 21.67 -5.28
C THR A 258 -7.38 21.48 -6.51
N PRO A 259 -7.28 20.36 -7.24
CA PRO A 259 -7.98 20.17 -8.51
C PRO A 259 -9.50 20.33 -8.40
N ASP A 260 -10.09 19.86 -7.31
CA ASP A 260 -11.51 20.00 -7.00
C ASP A 260 -11.94 21.46 -6.74
N LEU A 261 -11.15 22.24 -6.00
CA LEU A 261 -11.40 23.67 -5.78
C LEU A 261 -11.20 24.48 -7.06
N CYS A 262 -10.35 24.02 -7.97
CA CYS A 262 -10.30 24.57 -9.32
C CYS A 262 -11.60 24.26 -10.07
N LEU A 263 -12.09 23.01 -10.02
CA LEU A 263 -13.34 22.62 -10.67
C LEU A 263 -14.55 23.39 -10.13
N SER A 264 -14.61 23.68 -8.82
CA SER A 264 -15.74 24.40 -8.22
C SER A 264 -15.87 25.84 -8.70
N LYS A 265 -14.81 26.41 -9.29
CA LYS A 265 -14.84 27.73 -9.97
C LYS A 265 -15.43 27.68 -11.38
N LEU A 266 -15.86 26.49 -11.83
CA LEU A 266 -16.44 26.26 -13.15
C LEU A 266 -15.62 26.87 -14.30
N PRO A 267 -14.31 26.54 -14.41
CA PRO A 267 -13.48 27.08 -15.48
C PRO A 267 -14.04 26.71 -16.86
N SER A 268 -13.89 27.64 -17.81
CA SER A 268 -14.25 27.41 -19.21
C SER A 268 -13.37 26.34 -19.89
N ASN A 269 -12.21 26.04 -19.30
CA ASN A 269 -11.33 24.96 -19.72
C ASN A 269 -10.89 24.12 -18.50
N ILE A 270 -11.42 22.91 -18.38
CA ILE A 270 -11.14 22.03 -17.22
C ILE A 270 -9.69 21.54 -17.17
N GLN A 271 -8.91 21.63 -18.26
CA GLN A 271 -7.49 21.31 -18.23
C GLN A 271 -6.68 22.24 -17.31
N GLN A 272 -7.20 23.43 -17.01
CA GLN A 272 -6.55 24.32 -16.04
C GLN A 272 -6.55 23.74 -14.61
N CYS A 273 -7.38 22.74 -14.35
CA CYS A 273 -7.41 22.01 -13.08
C CYS A 273 -6.54 20.74 -13.09
N SER A 274 -5.98 20.37 -14.23
CA SER A 274 -4.98 19.31 -14.32
C SER A 274 -3.64 19.80 -13.76
N PHE A 275 -2.84 18.88 -13.23
CA PHE A 275 -1.52 19.22 -12.67
C PHE A 275 -0.44 18.22 -13.09
N VAL A 276 0.82 18.57 -12.80
CA VAL A 276 1.95 17.63 -12.84
C VAL A 276 2.49 17.54 -11.41
N PRO A 277 2.73 16.33 -10.86
CA PRO A 277 3.27 16.20 -9.52
C PRO A 277 4.59 16.97 -9.39
N SER A 278 4.78 17.64 -8.26
CA SER A 278 5.98 18.43 -8.02
C SER A 278 7.25 17.56 -8.04
N ALA A 279 8.42 18.19 -8.20
CA ALA A 279 9.70 17.49 -8.13
C ALA A 279 9.89 16.76 -6.79
N LYS A 280 9.35 17.34 -5.71
CA LYS A 280 9.36 16.75 -4.36
C LYS A 280 8.51 15.48 -4.28
N VAL A 281 7.26 15.53 -4.74
CA VAL A 281 6.39 14.34 -4.80
C VAL A 281 7.05 13.25 -5.64
N THR A 282 7.59 13.61 -6.81
CA THR A 282 8.29 12.67 -7.69
C THR A 282 9.53 12.04 -7.04
N ALA A 283 10.28 12.81 -6.24
CA ALA A 283 11.43 12.30 -5.50
C ALA A 283 11.04 11.32 -4.39
N ASN A 284 9.98 11.61 -3.63
CA ASN A 284 9.47 10.72 -2.59
C ASN A 284 8.84 9.44 -3.17
N ASP A 285 8.11 9.54 -4.28
CA ASP A 285 7.62 8.39 -5.04
C ASP A 285 8.76 7.46 -5.47
N THR A 286 9.84 8.05 -5.99
CA THR A 286 11.06 7.31 -6.38
C THR A 286 11.73 6.65 -5.17
N ALA A 287 11.77 7.34 -4.03
CA ALA A 287 12.31 6.81 -2.79
C ALA A 287 11.48 5.62 -2.27
N GLN A 288 10.16 5.74 -2.19
CA GLN A 288 9.27 4.66 -1.76
C GLN A 288 9.41 3.43 -2.66
N ARG A 289 9.46 3.63 -3.99
CA ARG A 289 9.73 2.56 -4.95
C ARG A 289 11.08 1.88 -4.69
N THR A 290 12.12 2.67 -4.44
CA THR A 290 13.47 2.16 -4.16
C THR A 290 13.47 1.33 -2.87
N ALA A 291 12.79 1.78 -1.81
CA ALA A 291 12.61 1.02 -0.58
C ALA A 291 11.93 -0.33 -0.83
N ALA A 292 10.83 -0.35 -1.59
CA ALA A 292 10.11 -1.57 -1.95
C ALA A 292 11.01 -2.55 -2.74
N GLN A 293 11.78 -2.04 -3.70
CA GLN A 293 12.75 -2.84 -4.47
C GLN A 293 13.86 -3.43 -3.59
N ARG A 294 14.45 -2.63 -2.69
CA ARG A 294 15.50 -3.11 -1.77
C ARG A 294 14.99 -4.15 -0.79
N ALA A 295 13.76 -3.96 -0.28
CA ALA A 295 13.10 -4.93 0.58
C ALA A 295 12.65 -6.20 -0.16
N ARG A 296 12.64 -6.20 -1.51
CA ARG A 296 12.18 -7.31 -2.37
C ARG A 296 10.71 -7.68 -2.15
N VAL A 297 9.87 -6.66 -1.92
CA VAL A 297 8.41 -6.79 -1.94
C VAL A 297 7.88 -6.45 -3.34
N GLY A 298 6.69 -6.92 -3.70
CA GLY A 298 6.08 -6.57 -4.98
C GLY A 298 5.63 -5.11 -5.02
N ILE A 299 5.50 -4.56 -6.22
CA ILE A 299 5.13 -3.15 -6.45
C ILE A 299 3.87 -3.08 -7.31
N VAL A 300 2.92 -2.25 -6.89
CA VAL A 300 1.81 -1.78 -7.72
C VAL A 300 2.03 -0.30 -8.00
N ASP A 301 2.29 0.02 -9.26
CA ASP A 301 2.44 1.40 -9.72
C ASP A 301 1.08 2.00 -10.06
N GLU A 302 0.67 2.99 -9.29
CA GLU A 302 -0.63 3.63 -9.43
C GLU A 302 -0.62 4.75 -10.47
N ARG A 303 0.56 5.26 -10.88
CA ARG A 303 0.66 6.52 -11.63
C ARG A 303 -0.23 6.56 -12.86
N ALA A 304 -0.23 5.47 -13.62
CA ALA A 304 -0.96 5.37 -14.88
C ALA A 304 -2.49 5.32 -14.70
N TRP A 305 -2.97 4.95 -13.51
CA TRP A 305 -4.39 5.01 -13.17
C TRP A 305 -4.90 6.44 -12.96
N TYR A 306 -4.01 7.40 -12.77
CA TYR A 306 -4.35 8.76 -12.40
C TYR A 306 -3.83 9.82 -13.38
N CYS A 307 -2.69 9.55 -14.04
CA CYS A 307 -2.01 10.51 -14.89
C CYS A 307 -1.58 9.91 -16.23
N ALA A 308 -1.53 10.78 -17.23
CA ALA A 308 -0.77 10.57 -18.46
C ALA A 308 0.29 11.67 -18.59
N SER A 309 0.16 12.60 -19.55
CA SER A 309 1.04 13.78 -19.63
C SER A 309 0.81 14.75 -18.47
N THR A 310 -0.42 14.81 -17.97
CA THR A 310 -0.85 15.52 -16.77
C THR A 310 -1.76 14.59 -15.96
N CYS A 311 -2.06 14.99 -14.73
CA CYS A 311 -3.00 14.33 -13.83
C CYS A 311 -4.33 15.10 -13.88
N PRO A 312 -5.36 14.57 -14.57
CA PRO A 312 -6.62 15.29 -14.75
C PRO A 312 -7.46 15.33 -13.47
N ALA A 313 -8.19 16.44 -13.26
CA ALA A 313 -9.12 16.58 -12.14
C ALA A 313 -10.37 15.70 -12.29
N ILE A 314 -10.76 15.40 -13.54
CA ILE A 314 -11.91 14.55 -13.89
C ILE A 314 -11.43 13.48 -14.88
N VAL A 315 -11.77 12.22 -14.62
CA VAL A 315 -11.55 11.10 -15.53
C VAL A 315 -12.87 10.34 -15.67
N HIS A 316 -13.34 10.17 -16.91
CA HIS A 316 -14.60 9.46 -17.20
C HIS A 316 -15.80 9.97 -16.36
N GLY A 317 -15.97 11.30 -16.31
CA GLY A 317 -17.03 11.95 -15.53
C GLY A 317 -16.85 11.84 -14.00
N THR A 318 -15.74 11.29 -13.53
CA THR A 318 -15.47 11.08 -12.10
C THR A 318 -14.40 12.04 -11.61
N VAL A 319 -14.68 12.81 -10.55
CA VAL A 319 -13.71 13.68 -9.88
C VAL A 319 -12.68 12.81 -9.18
N VAL A 320 -11.41 13.05 -9.47
CA VAL A 320 -10.32 12.14 -9.08
C VAL A 320 -9.84 12.39 -7.66
N TYR A 321 -9.71 13.66 -7.25
CA TYR A 321 -9.06 14.06 -6.01
C TYR A 321 -10.03 14.69 -5.02
N THR A 322 -9.76 14.51 -3.72
CA THR A 322 -10.48 15.18 -2.63
C THR A 322 -9.96 16.61 -2.39
N PRO A 323 -10.76 17.47 -1.74
CA PRO A 323 -10.35 18.84 -1.39
C PRO A 323 -9.08 18.98 -0.57
N ASP A 324 -8.70 17.93 0.16
CA ASP A 324 -7.49 17.94 0.98
C ASP A 324 -6.19 17.88 0.17
N SER A 325 -6.23 17.60 -1.14
CA SER A 325 -5.05 17.51 -2.01
C SER A 325 -4.08 16.35 -1.68
N TYR A 326 -4.50 15.42 -0.83
CA TYR A 326 -3.71 14.25 -0.42
C TYR A 326 -4.34 12.91 -0.83
N HIS A 327 -5.63 12.89 -1.17
CA HIS A 327 -6.37 11.65 -1.41
C HIS A 327 -7.21 11.66 -2.69
N THR A 328 -7.62 10.46 -3.08
CA THR A 328 -8.57 10.25 -4.16
C THR A 328 -9.99 10.15 -3.63
N THR A 329 -10.98 10.46 -4.46
CA THR A 329 -12.37 10.31 -4.07
C THR A 329 -12.77 8.83 -4.03
N TYR A 330 -13.72 8.51 -3.16
CA TYR A 330 -14.44 7.24 -3.11
C TYR A 330 -14.90 6.79 -4.50
N ALA A 331 -15.56 7.69 -5.24
CA ALA A 331 -16.09 7.39 -6.56
C ALA A 331 -14.98 6.94 -7.51
N TYR A 332 -13.80 7.55 -7.42
CA TYR A 332 -12.67 7.16 -8.24
C TYR A 332 -12.09 5.80 -7.82
N THR A 333 -11.98 5.50 -6.52
CA THR A 333 -11.56 4.16 -6.09
C THR A 333 -12.53 3.06 -6.54
N MET A 334 -13.84 3.35 -6.59
CA MET A 334 -14.84 2.44 -7.15
C MET A 334 -14.67 2.26 -8.66
N TYR A 335 -14.39 3.34 -9.39
CA TYR A 335 -14.07 3.26 -10.82
C TYR A 335 -12.84 2.38 -11.08
N LEU A 336 -11.86 2.39 -10.17
CA LEU A 336 -10.63 1.59 -10.26
C LEU A 336 -10.79 0.11 -9.86
N LEU A 337 -11.97 -0.36 -9.43
CA LEU A 337 -12.17 -1.73 -8.92
C LEU A 337 -11.62 -2.82 -9.85
N GLY A 338 -11.90 -2.74 -11.15
CA GLY A 338 -11.41 -3.73 -12.12
C GLY A 338 -9.90 -3.65 -12.34
N ALA A 339 -9.31 -2.46 -12.30
CA ALA A 339 -7.87 -2.26 -12.39
C ALA A 339 -7.14 -2.75 -11.12
N LEU A 340 -7.71 -2.49 -9.94
CA LEU A 340 -7.22 -2.97 -8.65
C LEU A 340 -7.28 -4.50 -8.59
N TRP A 341 -8.41 -5.10 -8.98
CA TRP A 341 -8.58 -6.55 -9.04
C TRP A 341 -7.52 -7.22 -9.93
N ALA A 342 -7.30 -6.68 -11.14
CA ALA A 342 -6.30 -7.21 -12.06
C ALA A 342 -4.87 -7.24 -11.47
N ARG A 343 -4.56 -6.39 -10.48
CA ARG A 343 -3.26 -6.39 -9.80
C ARG A 343 -3.16 -7.41 -8.67
N ILE A 344 -4.23 -7.64 -7.92
CA ILE A 344 -4.18 -8.46 -6.71
C ILE A 344 -4.65 -9.90 -6.95
N ALA A 345 -5.53 -10.14 -7.92
CA ALA A 345 -6.08 -11.46 -8.19
C ALA A 345 -5.05 -12.57 -8.43
N PRO A 346 -3.90 -12.32 -9.10
CA PRO A 346 -2.86 -13.33 -9.29
C PRO A 346 -2.25 -13.88 -7.99
N TYR A 347 -2.43 -13.19 -6.86
CA TYR A 347 -1.92 -13.61 -5.56
C TYR A 347 -2.96 -14.38 -4.71
N LEU A 348 -4.22 -14.37 -5.15
CA LEU A 348 -5.37 -14.90 -4.41
C LEU A 348 -5.93 -16.19 -5.02
N ARG A 349 -5.49 -16.55 -6.24
CA ARG A 349 -5.97 -17.70 -7.01
C ARG A 349 -4.94 -18.82 -7.06
#